data_AF-A0A382LR04-F1
#
_entry.id   AF-A0A382LR04-F1
#
_cell.length_a   1.000
_cell.length_b   1.000
_cell.length_c   1.000
_cell.angle_alpha   90.00
_cell.angle_beta   90.00
_cell.angle_gamma   90.00
#
_symmetry.space_group_name_H-M   'P 1'
#
loop_
_entity.id
_entity.type
_entity.pdbx_description
1 polymer ?
#
loop_
_entity_poly.entity_id
_entity_poly.type
_entity_poly.pdbx_seq_one_letter_code
_entity_poly.pdbx_strand_id
1 'polypeptide(L)' 'MHRGSRKGVAQRGNKVSFGSFGLQSLERAWITGTQIEAARVAISRGMKRKGSMWIRIFPQKSVTKKPLEVRMGKGKANV' A
#
# COMPACT_ATOMS: atom_id res chain seq x y z
N MET A 1 15.71 8.14 -0.08
CA MET A 1 14.57 7.96 0.85
C MET A 1 14.87 7.01 2.01
N HIS A 2 14.71 7.43 3.27
CA HIS A 2 14.83 6.57 4.46
C HIS A 2 13.54 5.78 4.71
N ARG A 3 13.62 4.59 5.34
CA ARG A 3 12.44 3.75 5.64
C ARG A 3 11.47 4.41 6.62
N GLY A 4 11.95 5.28 7.52
CA GLY A 4 11.10 6.01 8.46
C GLY A 4 10.40 5.11 9.49
N SER A 5 9.51 5.70 10.28
CA SER A 5 8.74 5.01 11.31
C SER A 5 7.24 4.98 10.96
N ARG A 6 6.53 3.94 11.41
CA ARG A 6 5.07 3.77 11.23
C ARG A 6 4.29 4.02 12.53
N LYS A 7 4.88 4.74 13.49
CA LYS A 7 4.24 5.03 14.77
C LYS A 7 3.04 5.96 14.61
N GLY A 8 2.09 5.88 15.55
CA GLY A 8 0.90 6.72 15.58
C GLY A 8 -0.34 6.11 14.93
N VAL A 9 -1.43 6.86 14.98
CA VAL A 9 -2.73 6.54 14.34
C VAL A 9 -2.95 7.51 13.18
N ALA A 10 -3.62 7.06 12.12
CA ALA A 10 -3.94 7.91 10.98
C ALA A 10 -4.89 9.04 11.40
N GLN A 11 -4.44 10.28 11.27
CA GLN A 11 -5.23 11.49 11.54
C GLN A 11 -6.01 11.98 10.32
N ARG A 12 -5.66 11.50 9.11
CA ARG A 12 -6.28 11.86 7.83
C ARG A 12 -6.67 10.60 7.07
N GLY A 13 -7.72 10.69 6.26
CA GLY A 13 -8.23 9.54 5.49
C GLY A 13 -8.85 8.43 6.34
N ASN A 14 -9.19 8.72 7.59
CA ASN A 14 -9.79 7.81 8.57
C ASN A 14 -11.33 7.77 8.52
N LYS A 15 -11.94 8.48 7.56
CA LYS A 15 -13.39 8.46 7.31
C LYS A 15 -13.65 8.08 5.86
N VAL A 16 -14.78 7.43 5.62
CA VAL A 16 -15.31 7.18 4.27
C VAL A 16 -15.70 8.52 3.67
N SER A 17 -15.11 8.89 2.52
CA SER A 17 -15.50 10.13 1.82
C SER A 17 -16.15 9.87 0.46
N PHE A 18 -16.07 8.65 -0.06
CA PHE A 18 -16.69 8.26 -1.32
C PHE A 18 -17.44 6.93 -1.12
N GLY A 19 -18.62 6.81 -1.72
CA GLY A 19 -19.47 5.63 -1.62
C GLY A 19 -20.11 5.44 -0.24
N SER A 20 -20.76 4.29 -0.07
CA SER A 20 -21.53 3.97 1.15
C SER A 20 -20.77 3.06 2.12
N PHE A 21 -19.73 2.37 1.65
CA PHE A 21 -18.97 1.40 2.42
C PHE A 21 -17.46 1.64 2.27
N GLY A 22 -16.68 1.28 3.30
CA GLY A 22 -15.23 1.42 3.29
C GLY A 22 -14.54 0.29 4.04
N LEU A 23 -13.29 0.03 3.66
CA LEU A 23 -12.41 -0.94 4.31
C LEU A 23 -11.32 -0.19 5.08
N GLN A 24 -11.28 -0.38 6.40
CA GLN A 24 -10.35 0.29 7.30
C GLN A 24 -9.30 -0.69 7.82
N SER A 25 -8.04 -0.28 7.82
CA SER A 25 -6.95 -1.05 8.44
C SER A 25 -6.98 -0.87 9.96
N LEU A 26 -6.96 -1.96 10.71
CA LEU A 26 -6.83 -1.95 12.16
C LEU A 26 -5.36 -1.87 12.60
N GLU A 27 -4.47 -2.42 11.79
CA GLU A 27 -3.04 -2.56 12.11
C GLU A 27 -2.15 -1.75 11.17
N ARG A 28 -0.86 -1.71 11.53
CA ARG A 28 0.17 -0.97 10.79
C ARG A 28 0.91 -1.91 9.84
N ALA A 29 0.80 -1.67 8.54
CA ALA A 29 1.51 -2.41 7.50
C ALA A 29 2.14 -1.48 6.46
N TRP A 30 3.21 -1.94 5.79
CA TRP A 30 3.60 -1.39 4.50
C TRP A 30 2.82 -2.15 3.44
N ILE A 31 2.11 -1.44 2.56
CA ILE A 31 1.31 -2.04 1.50
C ILE A 31 2.02 -1.79 0.16
N THR A 32 2.24 -2.85 -0.60
CA THR A 32 2.86 -2.77 -1.92
C THR A 32 1.81 -2.49 -3.01
N GLY A 33 2.25 -1.95 -4.16
CA GLY A 33 1.36 -1.75 -5.31
C GLY A 33 0.69 -3.06 -5.77
N THR A 34 1.42 -4.17 -5.74
CA THR A 34 0.90 -5.49 -6.09
C THR A 34 -0.23 -5.96 -5.16
N GLN A 35 -0.13 -5.67 -3.86
CA GLN A 35 -1.19 -6.01 -2.89
C GLN A 35 -2.46 -5.19 -3.12
N ILE A 36 -2.31 -3.88 -3.41
CA ILE A 36 -3.43 -3.00 -3.75
C ILE A 36 -4.13 -3.51 -5.01
N GLU A 37 -3.36 -3.88 -6.02
CA GLU A 37 -3.89 -4.37 -7.29
C GLU A 37 -4.58 -5.74 -7.14
N ALA A 38 -3.98 -6.66 -6.38
CA ALA A 38 -4.60 -7.95 -6.06
C ALA A 38 -5.95 -7.77 -5.35
N ALA A 39 -6.02 -6.88 -4.35
CA ALA A 39 -7.24 -6.57 -3.64
C ALA A 39 -8.31 -5.94 -4.56
N ARG A 40 -7.91 -5.00 -5.42
CA ARG A 40 -8.79 -4.36 -6.42
C ARG A 40 -9.42 -5.40 -7.35
N VAL A 41 -8.61 -6.31 -7.89
CA VAL A 41 -9.07 -7.38 -8.78
C VAL A 41 -10.01 -8.32 -8.04
N ALA A 42 -9.68 -8.72 -6.81
CA ALA A 42 -10.52 -9.60 -5.99
C ALA A 42 -11.90 -9.00 -5.71
N ILE A 43 -11.94 -7.73 -5.28
CA ILE A 43 -13.20 -7.02 -5.01
C ILE A 43 -14.02 -6.87 -6.29
N SER A 44 -13.40 -6.44 -7.39
CA SER A 44 -14.07 -6.28 -8.68
C SER A 44 -14.67 -7.60 -9.19
N ARG A 45 -13.96 -8.72 -9.03
CA ARG A 45 -14.47 -10.06 -9.36
C ARG A 45 -15.61 -10.49 -8.43
N GLY A 46 -15.48 -10.29 -7.12
CA GLY A 46 -16.50 -10.61 -6.13
C GLY A 46 -17.80 -9.84 -6.34
N MET A 47 -17.72 -8.57 -6.74
CA MET A 47 -18.87 -7.73 -7.10
C MET A 47 -19.42 -8.02 -8.51
N LYS A 48 -18.85 -9.01 -9.24
CA LYS A 48 -19.19 -9.32 -10.64
C LYS A 48 -19.10 -8.08 -11.55
N ARG A 49 -18.10 -7.22 -11.30
CA ARG A 49 -17.87 -5.93 -11.99
C ARG A 49 -19.03 -4.95 -11.94
N LYS A 50 -19.93 -5.07 -10.95
CA LYS A 50 -21.01 -4.12 -10.71
C LYS A 50 -20.59 -3.09 -9.66
N GLY A 51 -21.06 -1.86 -9.82
CA GLY A 51 -20.79 -0.76 -8.89
C GLY A 51 -19.42 -0.10 -9.12
N SER A 52 -19.20 0.98 -8.37
CA SER A 52 -17.97 1.77 -8.41
C SER A 52 -17.14 1.53 -7.16
N MET A 53 -15.82 1.53 -7.32
CA MET A 53 -14.85 1.35 -6.24
C MET A 53 -13.77 2.43 -6.34
N TRP A 54 -13.32 2.91 -5.19
CA TRP A 54 -12.25 3.90 -5.09
C TRP A 54 -11.09 3.34 -4.27
N ILE A 55 -9.87 3.50 -4.78
CA ILE A 55 -8.65 3.20 -4.03
C ILE A 55 -8.21 4.49 -3.33
N ARG A 56 -8.13 4.45 -1.99
CA ARG A 56 -7.83 5.62 -1.15
C ARG A 56 -6.35 5.75 -0.76
N ILE A 57 -5.51 4.80 -1.16
CA ILE A 57 -4.09 4.72 -0.83
C ILE A 57 -3.25 4.58 -2.11
N PHE A 58 -2.04 5.13 -2.12
CA PHE A 58 -1.13 5.02 -3.25
C PHE A 58 0.31 4.78 -2.73
N PRO A 59 1.08 3.85 -3.31
CA PRO A 59 2.42 3.50 -2.83
C PRO A 59 3.45 4.55 -3.27
N GLN A 60 3.43 5.73 -2.64
CA GLN A 60 4.34 6.84 -2.97
C GLN A 60 5.79 6.59 -2.57
N LYS A 61 6.01 5.70 -1.61
CA LYS A 61 7.33 5.50 -1.01
C LYS A 61 8.11 4.43 -1.76
N SER A 62 9.25 4.82 -2.33
CA SER A 62 10.21 3.89 -2.91
C SER A 62 10.98 3.10 -1.84
N VAL A 63 11.20 1.81 -2.08
CA VAL A 63 11.92 0.89 -1.20
C VAL A 63 13.00 0.16 -1.99
N THR A 64 14.27 0.45 -1.71
CA THR A 64 15.43 -0.14 -2.39
C THR A 64 15.81 -1.49 -1.81
N LYS A 65 16.23 -2.45 -2.64
CA LYS A 65 16.74 -3.78 -2.23
C LYS A 65 18.06 -4.10 -2.95
N LYS A 66 19.06 -4.61 -2.22
CA LYS A 66 20.30 -5.14 -2.84
C LYS A 66 20.03 -6.49 -3.52
N PRO A 67 20.67 -6.77 -4.66
CA PRO A 67 20.58 -8.08 -5.31
C PRO A 67 21.11 -9.18 -4.38
N LEU A 68 20.83 -10.43 -4.75
CA LEU A 68 21.42 -11.57 -4.07
C LEU A 68 22.93 -11.60 -4.33
N GLU A 69 23.69 -12.27 -3.46
CA GLU A 69 25.14 -12.53 -3.61
C GLU A 69 26.10 -11.34 -3.49
N VAL A 70 25.60 -10.12 -3.22
CA VAL A 70 26.49 -8.96 -2.96
C VAL A 70 26.82 -8.80 -1.48
N ARG A 71 28.11 -8.57 -1.18
CA ARG A 71 28.55 -8.20 0.16
C ARG A 71 27.99 -6.83 0.57
N MET A 72 27.89 -6.60 1.88
CA MET A 72 27.52 -5.29 2.44
C MET A 72 28.59 -4.22 2.12
N GLY A 73 28.21 -2.93 2.17
CA GLY A 73 29.05 -1.81 1.72
C GLY A 73 28.70 -1.28 0.31
N LYS A 74 29.56 -0.41 -0.26
CA LYS A 74 29.43 0.19 -1.62
C LYS A 74 28.15 1.00 -1.90
N GLY A 75 27.54 1.56 -0.85
CA GLY A 75 26.38 2.45 -0.99
C GLY A 75 25.03 1.74 -1.12
N LYS A 76 24.04 2.50 -1.59
CA LYS A 76 22.62 2.13 -1.60
C LYS A 76 22.21 1.54 -2.95
N ALA A 77 21.36 0.50 -2.90
CA ALA A 77 20.82 -0.14 -4.09
C ALA A 77 19.80 0.75 -4.83
N ASN A 78 19.48 0.35 -6.07
CA ASN A 78 18.41 0.96 -6.84
C ASN A 78 17.02 0.66 -6.23
N VAL A 79 16.04 1.48 -6.60
CA VAL A 79 14.63 1.39 -6.19
C VAL A 79 13.96 0.18 -6.83
#